data_AF-A0AAE1S631-F1
#
_entry.id   AF-A0AAE1S631-F1
#
_cell.length_a   1.000
_cell.length_b   1.000
_cell.length_c   1.000
_cell.angle_alpha   90.00
_cell.angle_beta   90.00
_cell.angle_gamma   90.00
#
_symmetry.space_group_name_H-M   'P 1'
#
loop_
_entity.id
_entity.type
_entity.pdbx_description
1 polymer ?
#
loop_
_entity_poly.entity_id
_entity_poly.type
_entity_poly.pdbx_seq_one_letter_code
_entity_poly.pdbx_strand_id
1 'polypeptide(L)'
;MDTSKTSKPSFPIKTVVVLVHVNRSFDHMLGWMNTLNPEIDGPTGKESNQISTSDPNSSLILFGNKSLYVDLDPGHSIQDIYEQIFGVPWSQDLANKKLEPTMKGFAQNAERNKKGMAETVMNGFKPDTVPVYKELLTEFAVCDRWFASVPASTQPNRLFVHSATSHGLTSNDTKLLIHGLPQKTI
;
A
#
# COMPACT_ATOMS: atom_id res chain seq x y z
N MET A 1 31.46 -29.20 36.68
CA MET A 1 30.18 -28.79 36.07
C MET A 1 30.28 -27.30 35.82
N ASP A 2 30.62 -26.93 34.60
CA ASP A 2 30.84 -25.54 34.19
C ASP A 2 29.50 -24.97 33.72
N THR A 3 28.84 -24.19 34.57
CA THR A 3 27.61 -23.48 34.21
C THR A 3 28.01 -22.17 33.52
N SER A 4 28.24 -22.22 32.21
CA SER A 4 28.43 -21.01 31.43
C SER A 4 27.14 -20.20 31.48
N LYS A 5 27.16 -19.10 32.25
CA LYS A 5 26.12 -18.08 32.22
C LYS A 5 26.19 -17.41 30.86
N THR A 6 25.28 -17.76 29.96
CA THR A 6 25.09 -17.03 28.72
C THR A 6 24.66 -15.60 29.05
N SER A 7 25.56 -14.64 28.82
CA SER A 7 25.24 -13.22 28.96
C SER A 7 24.13 -12.89 27.97
N LYS A 8 22.97 -12.42 28.46
CA LYS A 8 21.91 -11.92 27.56
C LYS A 8 22.50 -10.87 26.63
N PRO A 9 22.32 -10.98 25.31
CA PRO A 9 22.81 -9.96 24.39
C PRO A 9 22.22 -8.60 24.76
N SER A 10 23.09 -7.61 24.91
CA SER A 10 22.67 -6.24 25.17
C SER A 10 22.28 -5.60 23.83
N PHE A 11 20.99 -5.51 23.57
CA PHE A 11 20.48 -4.70 22.46
C PHE A 11 20.48 -3.23 22.85
N PRO A 12 21.02 -2.31 22.02
CA PRO A 12 20.99 -0.89 22.31
C PRO A 12 19.56 -0.33 22.32
N ILE A 13 18.65 -0.90 21.51
CA ILE A 13 17.24 -0.53 21.46
C ILE A 13 16.47 -1.25 22.58
N LYS A 14 15.81 -0.48 23.44
CA LYS A 14 14.98 -0.99 24.56
C LYS A 14 13.49 -0.82 24.35
N THR A 15 13.11 0.13 23.50
CA THR A 15 11.71 0.50 23.26
C THR A 15 11.51 0.64 21.76
N VAL A 16 10.42 0.06 21.26
CA VAL A 16 9.97 0.21 19.88
C VAL A 16 8.57 0.81 19.93
N VAL A 17 8.39 1.94 19.24
CA VAL A 17 7.08 2.56 19.04
C VAL A 17 6.67 2.31 17.60
N VAL A 18 5.51 1.69 17.41
CA VAL A 18 4.99 1.38 16.07
C VAL A 18 3.82 2.32 15.78
N LEU A 19 4.05 3.29 14.88
CA LEU A 19 3.00 4.19 14.39
C LEU A 19 2.39 3.63 13.11
N VAL A 20 1.13 3.20 13.17
CA VAL A 20 0.43 2.56 12.04
C VAL A 20 -0.53 3.55 11.38
N HIS A 21 -0.14 4.06 10.21
CA HIS A 21 -0.95 4.94 9.36
C HIS A 21 -2.01 4.16 8.56
N VAL A 22 -2.82 4.87 7.78
CA VAL A 22 -3.98 4.32 7.05
C VAL A 22 -4.01 4.81 5.60
N ASN A 23 -4.39 3.91 4.69
CA ASN A 23 -4.84 4.16 3.31
C ASN A 23 -3.95 5.07 2.45
N ARG A 24 -2.63 4.88 2.47
CA ARG A 24 -1.70 5.56 1.56
C ARG A 24 -0.64 4.59 1.03
N SER A 25 -0.40 4.62 -0.28
CA SER A 25 0.66 3.84 -0.93
C SER A 25 2.01 4.56 -0.84
N PHE A 26 3.09 3.82 -1.11
CA PHE A 26 4.45 4.36 -1.14
C PHE A 26 4.57 5.49 -2.18
N ASP A 27 4.21 5.22 -3.44
CA ASP A 27 4.30 6.23 -4.51
C ASP A 27 3.47 7.49 -4.23
N HIS A 28 2.35 7.35 -3.51
CA HIS A 28 1.51 8.48 -3.14
C HIS A 28 2.20 9.42 -2.14
N MET A 29 2.92 8.89 -1.15
CA MET A 29 3.51 9.70 -0.07
C MET A 29 5.01 10.00 -0.26
N LEU A 30 5.77 9.00 -0.72
CA LEU A 30 7.23 9.01 -0.75
C LEU A 30 7.81 8.81 -2.15
N GLY A 31 7.02 8.44 -3.17
CA GLY A 31 7.53 8.17 -4.51
C GLY A 31 8.39 9.31 -5.05
N TRP A 32 7.87 10.54 -5.07
CA TRP A 32 8.59 11.71 -5.57
C TRP A 32 9.71 12.21 -4.65
N MET A 33 10.00 11.54 -3.54
CA MET A 33 11.19 11.82 -2.74
C MET A 33 12.46 11.36 -3.43
N ASN A 34 12.35 10.56 -4.50
CA ASN A 34 13.48 10.21 -5.37
C ASN A 34 14.16 11.43 -6.01
N THR A 35 13.49 12.59 -6.09
CA THR A 35 14.11 13.85 -6.51
C THR A 35 15.07 14.43 -5.47
N LEU A 36 14.97 14.00 -4.22
CA LEU A 36 15.86 14.38 -3.11
C LEU A 36 16.90 13.31 -2.82
N ASN A 37 16.49 12.05 -2.84
CA ASN A 37 17.36 10.89 -2.68
C ASN A 37 17.15 9.91 -3.84
N PRO A 38 18.04 9.89 -4.85
CA PRO A 38 17.93 8.99 -6.01
C PRO A 38 17.98 7.48 -5.69
N GLU A 39 18.35 7.09 -4.47
CA GLU A 39 18.33 5.68 -4.04
C GLU A 39 16.93 5.16 -3.75
N ILE A 40 15.93 6.04 -3.59
CA ILE A 40 14.54 5.67 -3.38
C ILE A 40 13.96 5.03 -4.65
N ASP A 41 13.37 3.84 -4.50
CA ASP A 41 12.59 3.14 -5.54
C ASP A 41 11.25 3.85 -5.82
N GLY A 42 11.34 5.01 -6.47
CA GLY A 42 10.21 5.88 -6.82
C GLY A 42 9.92 5.94 -8.32
N PRO A 43 8.82 6.62 -8.73
CA PRO A 43 8.40 6.74 -10.12
C PRO A 43 9.44 7.47 -10.98
N THR A 44 9.54 7.02 -12.23
CA THR A 44 10.41 7.60 -13.26
C THR A 44 9.75 8.75 -14.05
N GLY A 45 8.44 8.95 -13.87
CA GLY A 45 7.63 9.89 -14.64
C GLY A 45 7.11 9.32 -15.97
N LYS A 46 7.26 8.02 -16.18
CA LYS A 46 6.74 7.29 -17.36
C LYS A 46 5.58 6.36 -17.01
N GLU A 47 5.35 6.15 -15.72
CA GLU A 47 4.27 5.33 -15.19
C GLU A 47 2.93 5.92 -15.62
N SER A 48 2.03 5.06 -16.08
CA SER A 48 0.76 5.47 -16.65
C SER A 48 -0.24 4.34 -16.61
N ASN A 49 -1.52 4.70 -16.55
CA ASN A 49 -2.66 3.78 -16.64
C ASN A 49 -3.66 4.33 -17.65
N GLN A 50 -4.34 3.45 -18.38
CA GLN A 50 -5.48 3.84 -19.20
C GLN A 50 -6.74 3.92 -18.32
N ILE A 51 -7.68 4.79 -18.68
CA ILE A 51 -8.99 4.85 -18.02
C ILE A 51 -9.77 3.54 -18.22
N SER A 52 -9.58 2.86 -19.35
CA SER A 52 -10.05 1.51 -19.62
C SER A 52 -8.92 0.67 -20.17
N THR A 53 -8.60 -0.43 -19.49
CA THR A 53 -7.55 -1.39 -19.90
C THR A 53 -7.99 -2.28 -21.06
N SER A 54 -9.30 -2.36 -21.30
CA SER A 54 -9.90 -3.15 -22.40
C SER A 54 -9.97 -2.39 -23.72
N ASP A 55 -9.82 -1.06 -23.68
CA ASP A 55 -9.86 -0.20 -24.86
C ASP A 55 -8.47 0.40 -25.13
N PRO A 56 -7.76 -0.04 -26.19
CA PRO A 56 -6.43 0.47 -26.50
C PRO A 56 -6.42 1.96 -26.86
N ASN A 57 -7.57 2.55 -27.22
CA ASN A 57 -7.71 3.98 -27.52
C ASN A 57 -8.16 4.79 -26.30
N SER A 58 -8.32 4.15 -25.14
CA SER A 58 -8.72 4.84 -23.92
C SER A 58 -7.68 5.88 -23.50
N SER A 59 -8.16 6.98 -22.92
CA SER A 59 -7.30 8.06 -22.44
C SER A 59 -6.26 7.52 -21.46
N LEU A 60 -5.02 7.95 -21.67
CA LEU A 60 -3.88 7.60 -20.82
C LEU A 60 -3.69 8.69 -19.77
N ILE A 61 -3.56 8.28 -18.51
CA ILE A 61 -3.21 9.17 -17.39
C ILE A 61 -1.80 8.81 -16.94
N LEU A 62 -0.91 9.80 -16.97
CA LEU A 62 0.45 9.68 -16.42
C LEU A 62 0.41 9.86 -14.90
N PHE A 63 1.24 9.10 -14.20
CA PHE A 63 1.45 9.30 -12.78
C PHE A 63 2.16 10.64 -12.56
N GLY A 64 1.50 11.56 -11.86
CA GLY A 64 1.98 12.91 -11.61
C GLY A 64 2.30 13.19 -10.15
N ASN A 65 2.58 14.46 -9.85
CA ASN A 65 2.94 14.95 -8.52
C ASN A 65 1.99 16.05 -8.01
N LYS A 66 0.71 15.95 -8.39
CA LYS A 66 -0.32 16.96 -8.11
C LYS A 66 -1.27 16.52 -7.00
N SER A 67 -0.87 15.60 -6.12
CA SER A 67 -1.73 15.19 -5.01
C SER A 67 -2.09 16.38 -4.13
N LEU A 68 -3.34 16.41 -3.72
CA LEU A 68 -3.91 17.41 -2.83
C LEU A 68 -4.28 16.76 -1.51
N TYR A 69 -4.43 17.55 -0.45
CA TYR A 69 -4.91 17.09 0.86
C TYR A 69 -6.42 16.79 0.87
N VAL A 70 -6.93 16.19 -0.20
CA VAL A 70 -8.34 15.81 -0.34
C VAL A 70 -8.49 14.39 0.17
N ASP A 71 -9.56 14.16 0.94
CA ASP A 71 -9.94 12.83 1.39
C ASP A 71 -10.75 12.12 0.30
N LEU A 72 -10.05 11.56 -0.67
CA LEU A 72 -10.60 10.49 -1.50
C LEU A 72 -10.18 9.16 -0.91
N ASP A 73 -11.12 8.23 -0.88
CA ASP A 73 -10.94 6.85 -0.43
C ASP A 73 -11.12 5.92 -1.63
N PRO A 74 -10.07 5.69 -2.44
CA PRO A 74 -10.12 4.74 -3.54
C PRO A 74 -10.48 3.33 -3.05
N GLY A 75 -11.00 2.52 -3.96
CA GLY A 75 -11.32 1.13 -3.68
C GLY A 75 -10.11 0.39 -3.09
N HIS A 76 -10.30 -0.20 -1.92
CA HIS A 76 -9.27 -0.93 -1.17
C HIS A 76 -9.81 -2.26 -0.61
N SER A 77 -10.84 -2.79 -1.28
CA SER A 77 -11.25 -4.19 -1.13
C SER A 77 -10.28 -5.12 -1.87
N ILE A 78 -10.31 -6.41 -1.57
CA ILE A 78 -9.51 -7.40 -2.32
C ILE A 78 -9.88 -7.42 -3.81
N GLN A 79 -11.14 -7.14 -4.16
CA GLN A 79 -11.62 -7.08 -5.53
C GLN A 79 -11.09 -5.84 -6.26
N ASP A 80 -11.06 -4.69 -5.58
CA ASP A 80 -10.50 -3.46 -6.14
C ASP A 80 -9.00 -3.59 -6.34
N ILE A 81 -8.28 -4.08 -5.32
CA ILE A 81 -6.82 -4.26 -5.39
C ILE A 81 -6.47 -5.29 -6.47
N TYR A 82 -7.26 -6.34 -6.64
CA TYR A 82 -7.08 -7.31 -7.73
C TYR A 82 -7.15 -6.62 -9.10
N GLU A 83 -8.15 -5.77 -9.33
CA GLU A 83 -8.23 -5.05 -10.59
C GLU A 83 -7.09 -4.06 -10.78
N GLN A 84 -6.70 -3.34 -9.72
CA GLN A 84 -5.58 -2.40 -9.79
C GLN A 84 -4.29 -3.10 -10.25
N ILE A 85 -4.02 -4.29 -9.70
CA ILE A 85 -2.83 -5.10 -10.01
C ILE A 85 -2.92 -5.77 -11.39
N PHE A 86 -4.04 -6.42 -11.71
CA PHE A 86 -4.14 -7.25 -12.92
C PHE A 86 -4.75 -6.53 -14.13
N GLY A 87 -5.33 -5.35 -13.93
CA GLY A 87 -5.98 -4.56 -14.97
C GLY A 87 -7.36 -5.10 -15.39
N VAL A 88 -7.92 -6.07 -14.68
CA VAL A 88 -9.24 -6.66 -14.99
C VAL A 88 -10.10 -6.78 -13.74
N PRO A 89 -11.42 -6.52 -13.82
CA PRO A 89 -12.30 -6.69 -12.67
C PRO A 89 -12.20 -8.11 -12.09
N TRP A 90 -12.23 -8.21 -10.76
CA TRP A 90 -12.19 -9.50 -10.09
C TRP A 90 -13.37 -10.38 -10.50
N SER A 91 -13.09 -11.65 -10.78
CA SER A 91 -14.09 -12.71 -10.89
C SER A 91 -13.48 -14.01 -10.39
N GLN A 92 -14.33 -14.96 -9.97
CA GLN A 92 -13.86 -16.26 -9.48
C GLN A 92 -13.03 -16.99 -10.55
N ASP A 93 -13.46 -16.95 -11.81
CA ASP A 93 -12.77 -17.61 -12.92
C ASP A 93 -11.41 -17.00 -13.22
N LEU A 94 -11.27 -15.67 -13.07
CA LEU A 94 -10.00 -14.96 -13.27
C LEU A 94 -9.07 -15.15 -12.07
N ALA A 95 -9.61 -15.16 -10.85
CA ALA A 95 -8.83 -15.39 -9.63
C ALA A 95 -8.19 -16.79 -9.58
N ASN A 96 -8.80 -17.77 -10.24
CA ASN A 96 -8.27 -19.12 -10.40
C ASN A 96 -7.23 -19.25 -11.52
N LYS A 97 -6.99 -18.18 -12.29
CA LYS A 97 -5.98 -18.15 -13.37
C LYS A 97 -4.74 -17.40 -12.92
N LYS A 98 -3.58 -17.82 -13.43
CA LYS A 98 -2.35 -17.06 -13.30
C LYS A 98 -2.36 -15.92 -14.31
N LEU A 99 -2.67 -14.71 -13.85
CA LEU A 99 -2.56 -13.48 -14.63
C LEU A 99 -1.23 -12.79 -14.32
N GLU A 100 -0.71 -12.04 -15.29
CA GLU A 100 0.45 -11.19 -15.08
C GLU A 100 0.03 -9.89 -14.37
N PRO A 101 0.73 -9.46 -13.30
CA PRO A 101 0.41 -8.24 -12.57
C PRO A 101 0.87 -7.00 -13.36
N THR A 102 0.01 -6.51 -14.25
CA THR A 102 0.33 -5.40 -15.17
C THR A 102 0.47 -4.04 -14.48
N MET A 103 -0.15 -3.87 -13.30
CA MET A 103 -0.25 -2.59 -12.57
C MET A 103 -0.94 -1.49 -13.40
N LYS A 104 -1.83 -1.86 -14.32
CA LYS A 104 -2.52 -0.95 -15.26
C LYS A 104 -3.97 -0.62 -14.88
N GLY A 105 -4.48 -1.15 -13.77
CA GLY A 105 -5.89 -1.02 -13.41
C GLY A 105 -6.25 0.09 -12.43
N PHE A 106 -5.30 0.89 -11.93
CA PHE A 106 -5.55 1.93 -10.93
C PHE A 106 -6.50 3.02 -11.44
N ALA A 107 -6.24 3.55 -12.64
CA ALA A 107 -7.12 4.56 -13.24
C ALA A 107 -8.51 4.01 -13.55
N GLN A 108 -8.59 2.80 -14.12
CA GLN A 108 -9.87 2.14 -14.41
C GLN A 108 -10.70 1.90 -13.15
N ASN A 109 -10.08 1.33 -12.11
CA ASN A 109 -10.76 1.05 -10.85
C ASN A 109 -11.26 2.35 -10.19
N ALA A 110 -10.44 3.39 -10.19
CA ALA A 110 -10.81 4.71 -9.66
C ALA A 110 -11.99 5.31 -10.43
N GLU A 111 -11.94 5.30 -11.77
CA GLU A 111 -13.00 5.88 -12.61
C GLU A 111 -14.34 5.15 -12.44
N ARG A 112 -14.32 3.82 -12.26
CA ARG A 112 -15.52 3.03 -11.98
C ARG A 112 -16.12 3.37 -10.61
N ASN A 113 -15.30 3.59 -9.60
CA ASN A 113 -15.76 3.96 -8.27
C ASN A 113 -16.35 5.38 -8.25
N LYS A 114 -15.70 6.33 -8.95
CA LYS A 114 -16.20 7.70 -9.10
C LYS A 114 -15.61 8.36 -10.34
N LYS A 115 -16.47 8.85 -11.23
CA LYS A 115 -16.08 9.58 -12.43
C LYS A 115 -15.11 10.75 -12.09
N GLY A 116 -13.98 10.82 -12.77
CA GLY A 116 -12.92 11.81 -12.57
C GLY A 116 -11.94 11.51 -11.42
N MET A 117 -12.13 10.43 -10.65
CA MET A 117 -11.23 10.06 -9.56
C MET A 117 -9.87 9.57 -10.07
N ALA A 118 -9.81 9.05 -11.30
CA ALA A 118 -8.56 8.55 -11.89
C ALA A 118 -7.45 9.61 -11.90
N GLU A 119 -7.79 10.86 -12.21
CA GLU A 119 -6.86 12.00 -12.17
C GLU A 119 -6.32 12.24 -10.75
N THR A 120 -7.09 11.96 -9.70
CA THR A 120 -6.59 12.16 -8.33
C THR A 120 -5.74 10.97 -7.86
N VAL A 121 -6.14 9.74 -8.19
CA VAL A 121 -5.42 8.51 -7.77
C VAL A 121 -4.07 8.38 -8.46
N MET A 122 -3.96 8.84 -9.71
CA MET A 122 -2.71 8.81 -10.47
C MET A 122 -1.77 9.97 -10.13
N ASN A 123 -1.70 10.38 -8.86
CA ASN A 123 -0.78 11.41 -8.39
C ASN A 123 -0.14 11.04 -7.04
N GLY A 124 1.09 11.51 -6.85
CA GLY A 124 1.83 11.52 -5.60
C GLY A 124 2.03 12.93 -5.04
N PHE A 125 2.40 13.02 -3.75
CA PHE A 125 2.81 14.28 -3.13
C PHE A 125 4.24 14.66 -3.54
N LYS A 126 4.48 15.97 -3.71
CA LYS A 126 5.84 16.50 -3.80
C LYS A 126 6.47 16.55 -2.40
N PRO A 127 7.79 16.47 -2.28
CA PRO A 127 8.45 16.55 -0.98
C PRO A 127 8.02 17.74 -0.11
N ASP A 128 7.94 18.93 -0.71
CA ASP A 128 7.59 20.17 0.02
C ASP A 128 6.11 20.23 0.45
N THR A 129 5.25 19.36 -0.10
CA THR A 129 3.85 19.24 0.32
C THR A 129 3.66 18.26 1.49
N VAL A 130 4.69 17.51 1.87
CA VAL A 130 4.65 16.61 3.02
C VAL A 130 5.92 16.79 3.85
N PRO A 131 6.15 18.00 4.42
CA PRO A 131 7.45 18.39 4.97
C PRO A 131 7.93 17.50 6.12
N VAL A 132 7.01 16.95 6.91
CA VAL A 132 7.36 15.99 7.98
C VAL A 132 7.92 14.69 7.38
N TYR A 133 7.31 14.16 6.33
CA TYR A 133 7.82 12.95 5.66
C TYR A 133 9.15 13.21 4.93
N LYS A 134 9.29 14.41 4.33
CA LYS A 134 10.55 14.85 3.73
C LYS A 134 11.70 14.83 4.75
N GLU A 135 11.47 15.40 5.94
CA GLU A 135 12.46 15.45 7.01
C GLU A 135 12.79 14.03 7.52
N LEU A 136 11.77 13.21 7.78
CA LEU A 136 11.95 11.83 8.22
C LEU A 136 12.76 10.99 7.23
N LEU A 137 12.53 11.16 5.93
CA LEU A 137 13.29 10.46 4.89
C LEU A 137 14.74 10.93 4.78
N THR A 138 15.01 12.20 5.10
CA THR A 138 16.36 12.77 5.04
C THR A 138 17.20 12.35 6.25
N GLU A 139 16.58 12.27 7.43
CA GLU A 139 17.29 12.03 8.70
C GLU A 139 17.27 10.56 9.14
N PHE A 140 16.41 9.71 8.55
CA PHE A 140 16.23 8.32 8.97
C PHE A 140 16.18 7.34 7.80
N ALA A 141 16.33 6.06 8.12
CA ALA A 141 16.22 4.98 7.16
C ALA A 141 14.77 4.81 6.66
N VAL A 142 14.64 4.54 5.36
CA VAL A 142 13.37 4.23 4.70
C VAL A 142 13.45 2.82 4.12
N CYS A 143 12.36 2.06 4.26
CA CYS A 143 12.17 0.80 3.55
C CYS A 143 11.23 1.06 2.37
N ASP A 144 11.78 1.14 1.16
CA ASP A 144 11.05 1.41 -0.09
C ASP A 144 10.51 0.16 -0.80
N ARG A 145 10.80 -1.03 -0.25
CA ARG A 145 10.26 -2.32 -0.70
C ARG A 145 9.54 -3.07 0.42
N TRP A 146 8.75 -2.33 1.21
CA TRP A 146 7.90 -2.86 2.28
C TRP A 146 6.46 -2.99 1.81
N PHE A 147 5.96 -4.22 1.70
CA PHE A 147 4.62 -4.51 1.17
C PHE A 147 3.63 -4.87 2.28
N ALA A 148 2.35 -4.61 2.01
CA ALA A 148 1.25 -5.17 2.82
C ALA A 148 1.31 -6.71 2.78
N SER A 149 0.99 -7.36 3.89
CA SER A 149 1.06 -8.83 3.98
C SER A 149 0.04 -9.52 3.06
N VAL A 150 -1.11 -8.88 2.84
CA VAL A 150 -2.15 -9.36 1.92
C VAL A 150 -2.80 -8.19 1.17
N PRO A 151 -3.25 -8.39 -0.09
CA PRO A 151 -3.96 -7.40 -0.89
C PRO A 151 -5.41 -7.26 -0.40
N ALA A 152 -5.59 -6.74 0.81
CA ALA A 152 -6.87 -6.63 1.49
C ALA A 152 -6.99 -5.31 2.25
N SER A 153 -8.19 -5.04 2.76
CA SER A 153 -8.51 -3.83 3.52
C SER A 153 -7.75 -3.74 4.85
N THR A 154 -8.04 -2.69 5.62
CA THR A 154 -7.30 -2.30 6.83
C THR A 154 -7.21 -3.40 7.89
N GLN A 155 -8.31 -4.06 8.25
CA GLN A 155 -8.35 -5.00 9.38
C GLN A 155 -7.43 -6.22 9.16
N PRO A 156 -7.47 -6.95 8.02
CA PRO A 156 -6.52 -8.02 7.75
C PRO A 156 -5.06 -7.63 7.93
N ASN A 157 -4.65 -6.49 7.38
CA ASN A 157 -3.25 -6.03 7.48
C ASN A 157 -2.87 -5.58 8.90
N ARG A 158 -3.79 -4.97 9.66
CA ARG A 158 -3.56 -4.69 11.09
C ARG A 158 -3.38 -5.96 11.91
N LEU A 159 -4.11 -7.03 11.59
CA LEU A 159 -3.93 -8.32 12.26
C LEU A 159 -2.56 -8.93 11.93
N PHE A 160 -2.06 -8.78 10.71
CA PHE A 160 -0.69 -9.19 10.37
C PHE A 160 0.37 -8.42 11.18
N VAL A 161 0.21 -7.10 11.37
CA VAL A 161 1.12 -6.30 12.20
C VAL A 161 1.21 -6.85 13.62
N HIS A 162 0.08 -7.28 14.19
CA HIS A 162 0.04 -7.74 15.59
C HIS A 162 0.27 -9.24 15.78
N SER A 163 -0.03 -10.09 14.80
CA SER A 163 -0.11 -11.54 15.00
C SER A 163 0.49 -12.37 13.88
N ALA A 164 1.09 -11.72 12.86
CA ALA A 164 1.62 -12.36 11.65
C ALA A 164 0.59 -13.21 10.86
N THR A 165 -0.71 -13.03 11.11
CA THR A 165 -1.81 -13.67 10.37
C THR A 165 -3.09 -12.84 10.45
N SER A 166 -3.93 -12.89 9.41
CA SER A 166 -5.31 -12.37 9.45
C SER A 166 -6.34 -13.42 9.86
N HIS A 167 -5.91 -14.68 10.10
CA HIS A 167 -6.80 -15.82 10.31
C HIS A 167 -7.84 -16.00 9.20
N GLY A 168 -7.40 -15.77 7.94
CA GLY A 168 -8.23 -15.93 6.75
C GLY A 168 -9.13 -14.74 6.44
N LEU A 169 -9.14 -13.68 7.25
CA LEU A 169 -9.87 -12.46 6.91
C LEU A 169 -9.26 -11.79 5.67
N THR A 170 -10.14 -11.46 4.73
CA THR A 170 -9.84 -10.75 3.46
C THR A 170 -10.54 -9.40 3.37
N SER A 171 -11.37 -9.05 4.35
CA SER A 171 -12.09 -7.79 4.45
C SER A 171 -12.29 -7.39 5.91
N ASN A 172 -12.84 -6.20 6.15
CA ASN A 172 -13.19 -5.76 7.49
C ASN A 172 -14.48 -6.47 7.95
N ASP A 173 -14.43 -7.17 9.08
CA ASP A 173 -15.58 -7.79 9.74
C ASP A 173 -15.72 -7.25 11.18
N THR A 174 -16.76 -6.44 11.40
CA THR A 174 -17.04 -5.84 12.71
C THR A 174 -17.59 -6.86 13.70
N LYS A 175 -18.38 -7.84 13.23
CA LYS A 175 -18.98 -8.85 14.12
C LYS A 175 -17.90 -9.76 14.66
N LEU A 176 -17.01 -10.25 13.81
CA LEU A 176 -15.88 -11.08 14.24
C LEU A 176 -14.92 -10.31 15.15
N LEU A 177 -14.70 -9.02 14.88
CA LEU A 177 -13.88 -8.19 15.77
C LEU A 177 -14.46 -8.10 17.19
N ILE A 178 -15.79 -7.96 17.32
CA ILE A 178 -16.49 -7.90 18.61
C ILE A 178 -16.43 -9.25 19.35
N HIS A 179 -16.61 -10.36 18.62
CA HIS A 179 -16.55 -11.71 19.23
C HIS A 179 -15.14 -12.13 19.63
N GLY A 180 -14.13 -11.46 19.06
CA GLY A 180 -12.73 -11.80 19.24
C GLY A 180 -12.24 -12.76 18.17
N LEU A 181 -10.97 -12.58 17.83
CA LEU A 181 -10.26 -13.40 16.85
C LEU A 181 -9.34 -14.39 17.60
N PRO A 182 -9.15 -15.61 17.07
CA PRO A 182 -8.44 -16.67 17.79
C PRO A 182 -6.91 -16.51 17.78
N GLN A 183 -6.35 -15.67 16.90
CA GLN A 183 -4.91 -15.40 16.87
C GLN A 183 -4.42 -14.67 18.13
N LYS A 184 -3.20 -14.99 18.56
CA LYS A 184 -2.50 -14.27 19.64
C LYS A 184 -1.63 -13.17 19.05
N THR A 185 -1.54 -12.05 19.77
CA THR A 185 -0.56 -11.00 19.45
C THR A 185 0.86 -11.48 19.79
N ILE A 186 1.83 -11.04 19.00
CA ILE A 186 3.27 -11.28 19.18
C ILE A 186 3.86 -10.22 20.11
#